data_AF-A0AAE2UM33-F1
#
_entry.id   AF-A0AAE2UM33-F1
#
_cell.length_a   1.000
_cell.length_b   1.000
_cell.length_c   1.000
_cell.angle_alpha   90.00
_cell.angle_beta   90.00
_cell.angle_gamma   90.00
#
_symmetry.space_group_name_H-M   'P 1'
#
loop_
_entity.id
_entity.type
_entity.pdbx_description
1 polymer ?
#
loop_
_entity_poly.entity_id
_entity_poly.type
_entity_poly.pdbx_seq_one_letter_code
_entity_poly.pdbx_strand_id
1 'polypeptide(L)'
;MPQYTGLEHHPAFHRSRTLPQFTGLADCQARSPEAIDTHVNASLMALNLAKVALQEGQATESLSFSFASFKRRALNEHLLDLFIEQFELEPTLIKSHVNYQKLLDYGTMAA
;
A
#
# COMPACT_ATOMS: atom_id res chain seq x y z
N MET A 1 -36.17 42.90 5.72
CA MET A 1 -34.75 43.22 5.46
C MET A 1 -33.91 42.76 6.65
N PRO A 2 -33.33 41.55 6.62
CA PRO A 2 -32.22 41.21 7.51
C PRO A 2 -30.89 41.40 6.76
N GLN A 3 -29.92 41.97 7.47
CA GLN A 3 -28.60 42.34 6.97
C GLN A 3 -27.70 41.10 6.87
N TYR A 4 -27.02 40.94 5.74
CA TYR A 4 -25.97 39.94 5.53
C TYR A 4 -24.62 40.52 5.95
N THR A 5 -23.93 39.86 6.89
CA THR A 5 -22.53 40.15 7.21
C THR A 5 -21.84 38.85 7.62
N GLY A 6 -20.74 38.50 6.93
CA GLY A 6 -19.68 37.66 7.54
C GLY A 6 -19.22 36.43 6.76
N LEU A 7 -18.35 36.66 5.78
CA LEU A 7 -17.08 35.97 5.53
C LEU A 7 -17.07 34.44 5.34
N GLU A 8 -16.94 34.09 4.06
CA GLU A 8 -16.32 32.85 3.59
C GLU A 8 -14.92 32.67 4.20
N HIS A 9 -14.66 31.53 4.83
CA HIS A 9 -13.36 30.86 4.81
C HIS A 9 -13.57 29.40 5.21
N HIS A 10 -13.92 28.59 4.20
CA HIS A 10 -13.88 27.14 4.28
C HIS A 10 -12.40 26.73 4.36
N PRO A 11 -11.89 26.14 5.46
CA PRO A 11 -10.55 25.58 5.42
C PRO A 11 -10.61 24.40 4.46
N ALA A 12 -9.85 24.52 3.37
CA ALA A 12 -9.59 23.45 2.44
C ALA A 12 -9.15 22.22 3.24
N PHE A 13 -10.01 21.21 3.26
CA PHE A 13 -9.66 19.88 3.74
C PHE A 13 -8.60 19.35 2.78
N HIS A 14 -7.33 19.61 3.10
CA HIS A 14 -6.18 18.99 2.46
C HIS A 14 -6.28 17.49 2.75
N ARG A 15 -7.03 16.79 1.91
CA ARG A 15 -7.18 15.34 1.90
C ARG A 15 -5.78 14.76 1.73
N SER A 16 -5.18 14.27 2.82
CA SER A 16 -3.91 13.56 2.77
C SER A 16 -4.11 12.31 1.90
N ARG A 17 -3.43 12.28 0.75
CA ARG A 17 -3.71 11.36 -0.35
C ARG A 17 -3.21 9.92 -0.14
N THR A 18 -2.57 9.60 0.98
CA THR A 18 -1.68 8.43 1.05
C THR A 18 -2.15 7.30 1.96
N LEU A 19 -2.69 7.57 3.15
CA LEU A 19 -3.12 6.50 4.06
C LEU A 19 -4.46 5.85 3.69
N PRO A 20 -5.51 6.62 3.32
CA PRO A 20 -6.85 6.05 3.21
C PRO A 20 -7.05 5.06 2.05
N GLN A 21 -6.24 5.21 0.99
CA GLN A 21 -6.42 4.51 -0.28
C GLN A 21 -5.81 3.10 -0.30
N PHE A 22 -4.96 2.78 0.67
CA PHE A 22 -4.23 1.51 0.74
C PHE A 22 -4.65 0.61 1.91
N THR A 23 -5.36 1.17 2.88
CA THR A 23 -5.78 0.53 4.14
C THR A 23 -7.30 0.34 4.27
N GLY A 24 -8.06 0.69 3.21
CA GLY A 24 -9.53 0.63 3.20
C GLY A 24 -10.22 1.71 4.04
N LEU A 25 -9.46 2.59 4.69
CA LEU A 25 -9.99 3.68 5.53
C LEU A 25 -10.90 4.66 4.76
N ALA A 26 -10.70 4.84 3.44
CA ALA A 26 -11.58 5.65 2.59
C ALA A 26 -12.85 4.93 2.12
N ASP A 27 -12.87 3.60 2.21
CA ASP A 27 -13.95 2.76 1.66
C ASP A 27 -14.90 2.24 2.75
N CYS A 28 -14.64 2.58 4.03
CA CYS A 28 -15.49 2.19 5.14
C CYS A 28 -16.86 2.89 5.06
N GLN A 29 -17.89 2.11 4.73
CA GLN A 29 -19.30 2.54 4.65
C GLN A 29 -20.07 2.27 5.97
N ALA A 30 -19.37 1.97 7.06
CA ALA A 30 -19.99 1.70 8.35
C ALA A 30 -20.67 2.96 8.89
N ARG A 31 -21.87 2.81 9.46
CA ARG A 31 -22.68 3.92 9.99
C ARG A 31 -22.72 3.98 11.52
N SER A 32 -22.28 2.92 12.21
CA SER A 32 -22.16 2.93 13.67
C SER A 32 -20.76 3.39 14.09
N PRO A 33 -20.65 4.25 15.12
CA PRO A 33 -19.36 4.72 15.64
C PRO A 33 -18.41 3.57 16.00
N GLU A 34 -18.93 2.52 16.64
CA GLU A 34 -18.14 1.39 17.12
C GLU A 34 -17.54 0.58 15.97
N ALA A 35 -18.25 0.47 14.85
CA ALA A 35 -17.76 -0.23 13.66
C ALA A 35 -16.70 0.60 12.92
N ILE A 36 -16.84 1.92 12.91
CA ILE A 36 -15.82 2.84 12.39
C ILE A 36 -14.53 2.72 13.22
N ASP A 37 -14.64 2.81 14.54
CA ASP A 37 -13.48 2.71 15.45
C ASP A 37 -12.76 1.37 15.32
N THR A 38 -13.53 0.28 15.22
CA THR A 38 -12.97 -1.06 15.02
C THR A 38 -12.21 -1.15 13.70
N HIS A 39 -12.77 -0.63 12.60
CA HIS A 39 -12.12 -0.62 11.29
C HIS A 39 -10.83 0.23 11.31
N VAL A 40 -10.88 1.42 11.92
CA VAL A 40 -9.72 2.31 12.02
C VAL A 40 -8.59 1.65 12.82
N ASN A 41 -8.91 1.06 13.97
CA ASN A 41 -7.94 0.38 14.82
C ASN A 41 -7.33 -0.85 14.12
N ALA A 42 -8.13 -1.63 13.40
CA ALA A 42 -7.65 -2.76 12.61
C ALA A 42 -6.70 -2.30 11.48
N SER A 43 -7.04 -1.24 10.76
CA SER A 43 -6.19 -0.65 9.71
C SER A 43 -4.86 -0.14 10.28
N LEU A 44 -4.87 0.50 11.44
CA LEU A 44 -3.64 0.98 12.11
C LEU A 44 -2.79 -0.18 12.63
N MET A 45 -3.41 -1.24 13.17
CA MET A 45 -2.71 -2.44 13.62
C MET A 45 -2.00 -3.14 12.46
N ALA A 46 -2.69 -3.31 11.32
CA ALA A 46 -2.10 -3.88 10.11
C ALA A 46 -0.91 -3.05 9.60
N LEU A 47 -0.99 -1.72 9.68
CA LEU A 47 0.11 -0.82 9.33
C LEU A 47 1.31 -1.01 10.25
N ASN A 48 1.07 -1.09 11.56
CA ASN A 48 2.13 -1.29 12.54
C ASN A 48 2.82 -2.65 12.35
N LEU A 49 2.05 -3.71 12.08
CA LEU A 49 2.59 -5.04 11.80
C LEU A 49 3.46 -5.04 10.53
N ALA A 50 3.00 -4.37 9.46
CA ALA A 50 3.78 -4.23 8.23
C ALA A 50 5.10 -3.49 8.48
N LYS A 51 5.09 -2.41 9.27
CA LYS A 51 6.30 -1.67 9.64
C LYS A 51 7.29 -2.54 10.42
N VAL A 52 6.82 -3.34 11.38
CA VAL A 52 7.67 -4.24 12.18
C VAL A 52 8.30 -5.30 11.29
N ALA A 53 7.53 -5.98 10.44
CA ALA A 53 8.04 -7.00 9.52
C ALA A 53 9.11 -6.45 8.56
N LEU A 54 9.06 -5.16 8.23
CA LEU A 54 10.05 -4.50 7.38
C LEU A 54 11.30 -4.04 8.14
N GLN A 55 11.15 -3.60 9.40
CA GLN A 55 12.29 -3.26 10.26
C GLN A 55 13.16 -4.47 10.58
N GLU A 56 12.55 -5.65 10.71
CA GLU A 56 13.28 -6.92 10.85
C GLU A 56 14.07 -7.29 9.58
N GLY A 57 13.72 -6.70 8.43
CA GLY A 57 14.33 -6.99 7.13
C GLY A 57 15.33 -5.96 6.58
N GLN A 58 15.39 -4.72 7.10
CA GLN A 58 16.19 -3.64 6.50
C GLN A 58 16.84 -2.71 7.54
N ALA A 59 18.17 -2.79 7.63
CA ALA A 59 18.99 -1.78 8.29
C ALA A 59 19.14 -0.53 7.39
N THR A 60 18.57 0.58 7.85
CA THR A 60 19.07 1.95 7.65
C THR A 60 19.26 2.44 6.21
N GLU A 61 18.19 2.55 5.40
CA GLU A 61 18.10 3.64 4.41
C GLU A 61 16.63 4.09 4.28
N SER A 62 16.43 5.40 4.13
CA SER A 62 15.12 6.02 4.00
C SER A 62 14.49 5.66 2.65
N LEU A 63 13.98 4.44 2.53
CA LEU A 63 13.16 4.04 1.39
C LEU A 63 11.81 4.74 1.51
N SER A 64 11.43 5.49 0.48
CA SER A 64 10.05 5.97 0.29
C SER A 64 9.13 4.77 0.13
N PHE A 65 8.67 4.24 1.26
CA PHE A 65 7.86 3.03 1.32
C PHE A 65 6.49 3.26 0.67
N SER A 66 6.26 2.59 -0.47
CA SER A 66 4.96 2.53 -1.11
C SER A 66 4.37 1.14 -0.91
N PHE A 67 3.29 1.05 -0.12
CA PHE A 67 2.53 -0.19 0.05
C PHE A 67 1.99 -0.71 -1.30
N ALA A 68 1.76 0.19 -2.25
CA ALA A 68 1.41 -0.16 -3.63
C ALA A 68 2.54 -0.95 -4.32
N SER A 69 3.79 -0.47 -4.19
CA SER A 69 4.97 -1.16 -4.74
C SER A 69 5.19 -2.51 -4.05
N PHE A 70 5.01 -2.59 -2.73
CA PHE A 70 5.11 -3.86 -2.00
C PHE A 70 4.10 -4.91 -2.50
N LYS A 71 2.80 -4.54 -2.60
CA LYS A 71 1.78 -5.47 -3.14
C LYS A 71 2.09 -5.91 -4.56
N ARG A 72 2.54 -4.99 -5.42
CA ARG A 72 2.87 -5.31 -6.82
C ARG A 72 4.03 -6.30 -6.90
N ARG A 73 5.09 -6.09 -6.12
CA ARG A 73 6.24 -7.00 -6.10
C ARG A 73 5.86 -8.40 -5.65
N ALA A 74 5.05 -8.53 -4.59
CA ALA A 74 4.54 -9.82 -4.13
C ALA A 74 3.66 -10.52 -5.19
N LEU A 75 2.81 -9.76 -5.89
CA LEU A 75 2.00 -10.30 -6.99
C LEU A 75 2.88 -10.77 -8.16
N ASN A 76 3.89 -9.98 -8.55
CA ASN A 76 4.80 -10.32 -9.64
C ASN A 76 5.60 -11.58 -9.31
N GLU A 77 6.08 -11.73 -8.08
CA GLU A 77 6.75 -12.94 -7.61
C GLU A 77 5.84 -14.16 -7.76
N HIS A 78 4.61 -14.06 -7.25
CA HIS A 78 3.65 -15.15 -7.35
C HIS A 78 3.31 -15.51 -8.82
N LEU A 79 3.14 -14.53 -9.70
CA LEU A 79 2.90 -14.77 -11.12
C LEU A 79 4.09 -15.45 -11.81
N LEU A 80 5.32 -15.07 -11.47
CA LEU A 80 6.51 -15.72 -12.01
C LEU A 80 6.61 -17.17 -11.53
N ASP A 81 6.34 -17.44 -10.25
CA ASP A 81 6.31 -18.81 -9.73
C ASP A 81 5.23 -19.65 -10.41
N LEU A 82 4.04 -19.08 -10.64
CA LEU A 82 2.98 -19.75 -11.40
C LEU A 82 3.42 -20.06 -12.84
N PHE A 83 4.06 -19.13 -13.54
CA PHE A 83 4.55 -19.41 -14.89
C PHE A 83 5.64 -20.47 -14.91
N ILE A 84 6.54 -20.45 -13.94
CA ILE A 84 7.58 -21.48 -13.80
C ILE A 84 6.93 -22.86 -13.64
N GLU A 85 5.92 -22.98 -12.77
CA GLU A 85 5.21 -24.24 -12.54
C GLU A 85 4.37 -24.68 -13.75
N GLN A 86 3.54 -23.80 -14.30
CA GLN A 86 2.59 -24.14 -15.37
C GLN A 86 3.25 -24.42 -16.72
N PHE A 87 4.42 -23.85 -16.97
CA PHE A 87 5.20 -24.10 -18.20
C PHE A 87 6.38 -25.07 -17.97
N GLU A 88 6.46 -25.70 -16.79
CA GLU A 88 7.52 -26.65 -16.45
C GLU A 88 8.94 -26.09 -16.69
N LEU A 89 9.15 -24.81 -16.33
CA LEU A 89 10.43 -24.14 -16.48
C LEU A 89 11.37 -24.49 -15.32
N GLU A 90 12.67 -24.50 -15.59
CA GLU A 90 13.70 -24.70 -14.56
C GLU A 90 13.77 -23.49 -13.60
N PRO A 91 13.33 -23.63 -12.32
CA PRO A 91 13.17 -22.48 -11.43
C PRO A 91 14.48 -21.76 -11.13
N THR A 92 15.56 -22.52 -10.97
CA THR A 92 16.91 -21.99 -10.68
C THR A 92 17.43 -21.14 -11.83
N LEU A 93 17.24 -21.59 -13.06
CA LEU A 93 17.65 -20.86 -14.25
C LEU A 93 16.89 -19.54 -14.36
N ILE A 94 15.57 -19.55 -14.20
CA ILE A 94 14.73 -18.36 -14.28
C ILE A 94 15.05 -17.36 -13.15
N LYS A 95 15.13 -17.84 -11.90
CA LYS A 95 15.38 -16.98 -10.73
C LYS A 95 16.80 -16.40 -10.71
N SER A 96 17.78 -17.08 -11.30
CA SER A 96 19.15 -16.57 -11.46
C SER A 96 19.32 -15.55 -12.59
N HIS A 97 18.32 -15.41 -13.46
CA HIS A 97 18.44 -14.56 -14.64
C HIS A 97 18.54 -13.08 -14.24
N VAL A 98 19.41 -12.32 -14.91
CA VAL A 98 19.67 -10.89 -14.60
C VAL A 98 18.40 -10.03 -14.63
N ASN A 99 17.44 -10.39 -15.47
CA ASN A 99 16.15 -9.68 -15.58
C ASN A 99 15.12 -10.09 -14.53
N TYR A 100 15.37 -11.10 -13.68
CA TYR A 100 14.40 -11.56 -12.69
C TYR A 100 14.00 -10.44 -11.73
N GLN A 101 14.97 -9.68 -11.20
CA GLN A 101 14.68 -8.53 -10.34
C GLN A 101 13.89 -7.44 -11.07
N LYS A 102 14.20 -7.17 -12.36
CA LYS A 102 13.45 -6.22 -13.17
C LYS A 102 11.98 -6.63 -13.35
N LEU A 103 11.69 -7.93 -13.43
CA LEU A 103 10.33 -8.46 -13.52
C LEU A 103 9.62 -8.38 -12.16
N LEU A 104 10.31 -8.68 -11.06
CA LEU A 104 9.76 -8.49 -9.71
C LEU A 104 9.37 -7.03 -9.46
N ASP A 105 10.22 -6.09 -9.87
CA ASP A 105 10.00 -4.67 -9.65
C ASP A 105 9.12 -4.02 -10.75
N TYR A 106 8.59 -4.81 -11.69
CA TYR A 106 7.74 -4.31 -12.76
C TYR A 106 6.49 -3.61 -12.23
N GLY A 107 6.27 -2.36 -12.66
CA GLY A 107 5.12 -1.55 -12.21
C GLY A 107 5.21 -1.05 -10.77
N THR A 108 6.31 -1.29 -10.06
CA THR A 108 6.59 -0.57 -8.81
C THR A 108 6.79 0.92 -9.12
N MET A 109 6.32 1.79 -8.22
CA MET A 109 6.59 3.21 -8.37
C MET A 109 8.07 3.43 -8.05
N ALA A 110 8.82 4.01 -8.99
CA ALA A 110 10.17 4.48 -8.72
C ALA A 110 10.12 5.46 -7.55
N ALA A 111 10.98 5.22 -6.55
CA ALA A 111 11.20 6.11 -5.43
C ALA A 111 11.65 7.50 -5.90
#